data_AF-A0A0F9I0R5-F1
#
_entry.id   AF-A0A0F9I0R5-F1
#
_cell.length_a   1.000
_cell.length_b   1.000
_cell.length_c   1.000
_cell.angle_alpha   90.00
_cell.angle_beta   90.00
_cell.angle_gamma   90.00
#
_symmetry.space_group_name_H-M   'P 1'
#
loop_
_entity.id
_entity.type
_entity.pdbx_description
1 polymer ?
#
loop_
_entity_poly.entity_id
_entity_poly.type
_entity_poly.pdbx_seq_one_letter_code
_entity_poly.pdbx_strand_id
1 'polypeptide(L)'
;VYLSAGRVPVRARREVTGHIANRLTSALYREAVHLVAEGIASVEDVDRAITYGPGLRWALMGPHLTYHMGGGAGGYRHYLDHLGPTQEARWAEHGHPRLTEAVKDQLVEGLEPALKDQDRDTLAARRDAALVALLSVKRDHGF
;
A
#
# COMPACT_ATOMS: atom_id res chain seq x y z
N VAL A 1 -23.68 6.86 15.09
CA VAL A 1 -23.50 7.97 14.13
C VAL A 1 -22.76 7.54 12.86
N TYR A 2 -21.50 7.07 12.92
CA TYR A 2 -20.77 6.71 11.67
C TYR A 2 -21.33 5.48 10.94
N LEU A 3 -21.65 4.41 11.67
CA LEU A 3 -22.25 3.19 11.08
C LEU A 3 -23.58 3.47 10.39
N SER A 4 -24.44 4.30 11.00
CA SER A 4 -25.73 4.71 10.43
C SER A 4 -25.59 5.57 9.18
N ALA A 5 -24.40 6.13 8.91
CA ALA A 5 -24.08 6.86 7.69
C ALA A 5 -23.35 5.98 6.64
N GLY A 6 -23.36 4.66 6.82
CA GLY A 6 -22.71 3.71 5.91
C GLY A 6 -21.17 3.76 5.94
N ARG A 7 -20.57 4.30 7.01
CA ARG A 7 -19.11 4.36 7.18
C ARG A 7 -18.60 3.17 7.98
N VAL A 8 -17.35 2.78 7.74
CA VAL A 8 -16.65 1.73 8.49
C VAL A 8 -15.69 2.39 9.50
N PRO A 9 -16.10 2.58 10.77
CA PRO A 9 -15.26 3.21 11.77
C PRO A 9 -14.15 2.27 12.24
N VAL A 10 -12.95 2.82 12.46
CA VAL A 10 -11.82 2.12 13.08
C VAL A 10 -11.49 2.78 14.41
N ARG A 11 -11.28 1.97 15.46
CA ARG A 11 -10.95 2.46 16.80
C ARG A 11 -9.45 2.37 17.08
N ALA A 12 -8.79 3.51 17.19
CA ALA A 12 -7.45 3.57 17.76
C ALA A 12 -7.52 3.36 19.28
N ARG A 13 -6.74 2.40 19.80
CA ARG A 13 -6.66 2.14 21.25
C ARG A 13 -5.78 3.15 21.98
N ARG A 14 -4.86 3.77 21.27
CA ARG A 14 -3.97 4.82 21.76
C ARG A 14 -3.72 5.83 20.64
N GLU A 15 -3.44 7.06 21.02
CA GLU A 15 -3.03 8.09 20.07
C GLU A 15 -1.62 7.81 19.53
N VAL A 16 -1.44 8.08 18.23
CA VAL A 16 -0.17 7.99 17.52
C VAL A 16 -0.14 9.04 16.41
N THR A 17 1.03 9.62 16.15
CA THR A 17 1.24 10.55 15.02
C THR A 17 0.85 9.89 13.71
N GLY A 18 -0.03 10.55 12.94
CA GLY A 18 -0.54 10.06 11.66
C GLY A 18 -1.70 9.06 11.77
N HIS A 19 -2.23 8.79 12.98
CA HIS A 19 -3.27 7.78 13.21
C HIS A 19 -2.87 6.40 12.63
N ILE A 20 -3.80 5.46 12.50
CA ILE A 20 -3.46 4.10 12.03
C ILE A 20 -3.17 4.09 10.53
N ALA A 21 -4.04 4.69 9.72
CA ALA A 21 -3.95 4.64 8.27
C ALA A 21 -2.68 5.32 7.74
N ASN A 22 -2.41 6.59 8.13
CA ASN A 22 -1.24 7.29 7.58
C ASN A 22 0.08 6.70 8.06
N ARG A 23 0.11 6.04 9.23
CA ARG A 23 1.31 5.30 9.66
C ARG A 23 1.61 4.10 8.78
N LEU A 24 0.59 3.34 8.40
CA LEU A 24 0.75 2.18 7.51
C LEU A 24 1.15 2.62 6.10
N THR A 25 0.51 3.67 5.56
CA THR A 25 0.88 4.20 4.25
C THR A 25 2.27 4.84 4.27
N SER A 26 2.64 5.54 5.34
CA SER A 26 4.00 6.09 5.51
C SER A 26 5.06 5.00 5.60
N ALA A 27 4.78 3.86 6.24
CA ALA A 27 5.72 2.74 6.29
C ALA A 27 5.96 2.14 4.89
N LEU A 28 4.90 1.94 4.11
CA LEU A 28 5.01 1.48 2.72
C LEU A 28 5.77 2.51 1.86
N TYR A 29 5.40 3.79 1.96
CA TYR A 29 6.01 4.85 1.17
C TYR A 29 7.49 5.07 1.51
N ARG A 30 7.87 4.92 2.80
CA ARG A 30 9.27 4.97 3.21
C ARG A 30 10.11 3.95 2.46
N GLU A 31 9.60 2.73 2.32
CA GLU A 31 10.31 1.68 1.59
C GLU A 31 10.31 1.95 0.09
N ALA A 32 9.19 2.40 -0.49
CA ALA A 32 9.12 2.81 -1.88
C ALA A 32 10.20 3.86 -2.22
N VAL A 33 10.37 4.89 -1.38
CA VAL A 33 11.43 5.89 -1.54
C VAL A 33 12.81 5.27 -1.38
N HIS A 34 13.00 4.34 -0.44
CA HIS A 34 14.28 3.67 -0.26
C HIS A 34 14.72 2.90 -1.50
N LEU A 35 13.82 2.09 -2.07
CA LEU A 35 14.09 1.30 -3.26
C LEU A 35 14.49 2.18 -4.46
N VAL A 36 13.84 3.34 -4.62
CA VAL A 36 14.21 4.29 -5.67
C VAL A 36 15.56 4.95 -5.37
N ALA A 37 15.76 5.44 -4.15
CA ALA A 37 16.98 6.15 -3.76
C ALA A 37 18.24 5.27 -3.87
N GLU A 38 18.13 3.96 -3.63
CA GLU A 38 19.23 2.99 -3.80
C GLU A 38 19.35 2.46 -5.24
N GLY A 39 18.49 2.91 -6.16
CA GLY A 39 18.49 2.44 -7.55
C GLY A 39 18.04 0.98 -7.73
N ILE A 40 17.36 0.40 -6.73
CA ILE A 40 16.84 -0.97 -6.77
C ILE A 40 15.67 -1.08 -7.76
N ALA A 41 14.85 -0.03 -7.86
CA ALA A 41 13.72 0.02 -8.79
C ALA A 41 13.45 1.46 -9.25
N SER A 42 12.87 1.60 -10.45
CA SER A 42 12.34 2.87 -10.93
C SER A 42 11.05 3.25 -10.19
N VAL A 43 10.67 4.54 -10.19
CA VAL A 43 9.38 4.99 -9.65
C VAL A 43 8.22 4.25 -10.31
N GLU A 44 8.25 4.11 -11.64
CA GLU A 44 7.25 3.38 -12.41
C GLU A 44 7.15 1.91 -11.97
N ASP A 45 8.28 1.22 -11.79
CA ASP A 45 8.27 -0.18 -11.40
C ASP A 45 7.75 -0.39 -9.98
N VAL A 46 8.07 0.52 -9.05
CA VAL A 46 7.51 0.48 -7.69
C VAL A 46 6.00 0.63 -7.72
N ASP A 47 5.49 1.63 -8.46
CA ASP A 47 4.05 1.88 -8.59
C ASP A 47 3.34 0.71 -9.28
N ARG A 48 3.95 0.14 -10.32
CA ARG A 48 3.44 -1.04 -11.03
C ARG A 48 3.41 -2.27 -10.13
N ALA A 49 4.49 -2.51 -9.38
CA ALA A 49 4.58 -3.62 -8.44
C ALA A 49 3.47 -3.54 -7.38
N ILE A 50 3.20 -2.36 -6.82
CA ILE A 50 2.10 -2.18 -5.85
C ILE A 50 0.74 -2.30 -6.52
N THR A 51 0.50 -1.56 -7.62
CA THR A 51 -0.82 -1.48 -8.27
C THR A 51 -1.30 -2.84 -8.77
N TYR A 52 -0.43 -3.60 -9.45
CA TYR A 52 -0.79 -4.89 -10.05
C TYR A 52 -0.40 -6.10 -9.20
N GLY A 53 0.33 -5.90 -8.12
CA GLY A 53 0.69 -6.94 -7.16
C GLY A 53 -0.20 -6.89 -5.91
N PRO A 54 0.34 -6.53 -4.73
CA PRO A 54 -0.38 -6.60 -3.48
C PRO A 54 -1.52 -5.58 -3.36
N GLY A 55 -1.52 -4.49 -4.14
CA GLY A 55 -2.60 -3.49 -4.15
C GLY A 55 -3.96 -4.09 -4.49
N LEU A 56 -4.02 -5.04 -5.44
CA LEU A 56 -5.25 -5.75 -5.81
C LEU A 56 -5.88 -6.49 -4.63
N ARG A 57 -5.08 -7.25 -3.88
CA ARG A 57 -5.57 -7.96 -2.69
C ARG A 57 -5.85 -7.01 -1.53
N TRP A 58 -5.09 -5.93 -1.38
CA TRP A 58 -5.32 -4.93 -0.33
C TRP A 58 -6.60 -4.12 -0.52
N ALA A 59 -7.06 -3.95 -1.76
CA ALA A 59 -8.37 -3.38 -2.05
C ALA A 59 -9.51 -4.20 -1.41
N LEU A 60 -9.31 -5.51 -1.26
CA LEU A 60 -10.31 -6.43 -0.73
C LEU A 60 -10.10 -6.71 0.75
N MET A 61 -8.86 -6.94 1.19
CA MET A 61 -8.53 -7.46 2.51
C MET A 61 -7.29 -6.83 3.14
N GLY A 62 -7.31 -6.69 4.47
CA GLY A 62 -6.16 -6.23 5.24
C GLY A 62 -5.00 -7.25 5.27
N PRO A 63 -3.80 -6.81 5.73
CA PRO A 63 -2.59 -7.63 5.68
C PRO A 63 -2.72 -8.92 6.49
N HIS A 64 -3.29 -8.89 7.70
CA HIS A 64 -3.40 -10.07 8.56
C HIS A 64 -4.25 -11.19 7.94
N LEU A 65 -5.41 -10.86 7.36
CA LEU A 65 -6.23 -11.85 6.65
C LEU A 65 -5.53 -12.37 5.40
N THR A 66 -4.80 -11.49 4.70
CA THR A 66 -4.09 -11.96 3.52
C THR A 66 -2.97 -12.96 3.87
N TYR A 67 -2.22 -12.69 4.93
CA TYR A 67 -1.17 -13.60 5.40
C TYR A 67 -1.75 -14.86 6.07
N HIS A 68 -2.93 -14.78 6.67
CA HIS A 68 -3.66 -15.97 7.10
C HIS A 68 -3.90 -16.93 5.92
N MET A 69 -4.40 -16.42 4.79
CA MET A 69 -4.61 -17.24 3.59
C MET A 69 -3.29 -17.76 3.01
N GLY A 70 -2.22 -16.96 3.07
CA GLY A 70 -0.87 -17.39 2.66
C GLY A 70 -0.31 -18.55 3.50
N GLY A 71 -0.86 -18.79 4.69
CA GLY A 71 -0.52 -19.92 5.54
C GLY A 71 -1.23 -21.23 5.20
N GLY A 72 -2.15 -21.24 4.22
CA GLY A 72 -2.88 -22.44 3.81
C GLY A 72 -3.73 -23.03 4.94
N ALA A 73 -3.81 -24.36 5.01
CA ALA A 73 -4.64 -25.07 6.00
C ALA A 73 -4.25 -24.78 7.46
N GLY A 74 -2.97 -24.44 7.72
CA GLY A 74 -2.50 -24.05 9.05
C GLY A 74 -2.71 -22.56 9.39
N GLY A 75 -3.25 -21.79 8.44
CA GLY A 75 -3.60 -20.39 8.61
C GLY A 75 -2.43 -19.52 9.07
N TYR A 76 -2.76 -18.44 9.79
CA TYR A 76 -1.78 -17.42 10.15
C TYR A 76 -0.65 -17.93 11.05
N ARG A 77 -0.92 -18.90 11.93
CA ARG A 77 0.13 -19.54 12.75
C ARG A 77 1.16 -20.21 11.86
N HIS A 78 0.71 -21.05 10.94
CA HIS A 78 1.59 -21.76 10.02
C HIS A 78 2.40 -20.78 9.15
N TYR A 79 1.77 -19.69 8.66
CA TYR A 79 2.50 -18.62 7.98
C TYR A 79 3.61 -18.05 8.85
N LEU A 80 3.31 -17.68 10.10
CA LEU A 80 4.29 -17.08 11.00
C LEU A 80 5.43 -18.04 11.35
N ASP A 81 5.13 -19.31 11.65
CA ASP A 81 6.14 -20.28 12.06
C ASP A 81 7.11 -20.63 10.90
N HIS A 82 6.61 -20.65 9.64
CA HIS A 82 7.40 -21.08 8.49
C HIS A 82 8.00 -19.93 7.68
N LEU A 83 7.26 -18.82 7.56
CA LEU A 83 7.67 -17.66 6.75
C LEU A 83 8.03 -16.44 7.60
N GLY A 84 7.70 -16.43 8.89
CA GLY A 84 8.08 -15.36 9.83
C GLY A 84 9.56 -15.02 9.83
N PRO A 85 10.49 -16.00 9.94
CA PRO A 85 11.92 -15.73 9.88
C PRO A 85 12.35 -15.02 8.58
N THR A 86 11.78 -15.43 7.44
CA THR A 86 12.07 -14.78 6.15
C THR A 86 11.44 -13.38 6.04
N GLN A 87 10.31 -13.14 6.71
CA GLN A 87 9.70 -11.82 6.78
C GLN A 87 10.57 -10.87 7.60
N GLU A 88 11.05 -11.31 8.77
CA GLU A 88 11.96 -10.53 9.60
C GLU A 88 13.27 -10.22 8.88
N ALA A 89 13.83 -11.18 8.14
CA ALA A 89 14.99 -10.95 7.29
C ALA A 89 14.75 -9.83 6.26
N ARG A 90 13.61 -9.87 5.54
CA ARG A 90 13.23 -8.79 4.61
C ARG A 90 13.03 -7.45 5.31
N TRP A 91 12.43 -7.43 6.50
CA TRP A 91 12.25 -6.19 7.26
C TRP A 91 13.56 -5.58 7.73
N ALA A 92 14.57 -6.42 8.00
CA ALA A 92 15.90 -5.96 8.38
C ALA A 92 16.63 -5.23 7.23
N GLU A 93 16.24 -5.50 5.99
CA GLU A 93 16.77 -4.80 4.80
C GLU A 93 16.04 -3.48 4.51
N HIS A 94 14.91 -3.18 5.19
CA HIS A 94 14.19 -1.93 4.98
C HIS A 94 15.01 -0.72 5.38
N GLY A 95 15.01 0.27 4.51
CA GLY A 95 15.81 1.47 4.68
C GLY A 95 15.16 2.57 5.50
N HIS A 96 15.98 3.60 5.73
CA HIS A 96 15.60 4.86 6.37
C HIS A 96 16.02 6.05 5.52
N PRO A 97 15.44 6.20 4.32
CA PRO A 97 15.84 7.24 3.39
C PRO A 97 15.59 8.63 3.97
N ARG A 98 16.35 9.60 3.49
CA ARG A 98 16.12 11.03 3.71
C ARG A 98 15.67 11.64 2.41
N LEU A 99 14.65 12.50 2.47
CA LEU A 99 14.22 13.33 1.34
C LEU A 99 15.20 14.50 1.16
N THR A 100 16.44 14.18 0.76
CA THR A 100 17.40 15.17 0.27
C THR A 100 16.89 15.74 -1.05
N GLU A 101 17.43 16.88 -1.50
CA GLU A 101 17.05 17.43 -2.81
C GLU A 101 17.30 16.43 -3.94
N ALA A 102 18.45 15.73 -3.94
CA ALA A 102 18.72 14.70 -4.93
C ALA A 102 17.68 13.56 -4.96
N VAL A 103 17.20 13.09 -3.80
CA VAL A 103 16.16 12.06 -3.75
C VAL A 103 14.82 12.61 -4.22
N LYS A 104 14.49 13.88 -3.88
CA LYS A 104 13.26 14.52 -4.38
C LYS A 104 13.30 14.66 -5.89
N ASP A 105 14.41 15.15 -6.45
CA ASP A 105 14.59 15.33 -7.89
C ASP A 105 14.43 13.98 -8.61
N GLN A 106 15.08 12.93 -8.12
CA GLN A 106 14.95 11.58 -8.67
C GLN A 106 13.50 11.05 -8.65
N LEU A 107 12.76 11.28 -7.56
CA LEU A 107 11.35 10.87 -7.47
C LEU A 107 10.45 11.68 -8.42
N VAL A 108 10.70 12.98 -8.57
CA VAL A 108 9.95 13.87 -9.45
C VAL A 108 10.20 13.51 -10.90
N GLU A 109 11.47 13.40 -11.30
CA GLU A 109 11.89 12.99 -12.65
C GLU A 109 11.33 11.61 -13.01
N GLY A 110 11.39 10.66 -12.07
CA GLY A 110 10.84 9.31 -12.28
C GLY A 110 9.33 9.26 -12.48
N LEU A 111 8.59 10.30 -12.08
CA LEU A 111 7.15 10.40 -12.26
C LEU A 111 6.77 11.06 -13.60
N GLU A 112 7.67 11.82 -14.22
CA GLU A 112 7.40 12.54 -15.47
C GLU A 112 6.85 11.65 -16.60
N PRO A 113 7.39 10.44 -16.87
CA PRO A 113 6.85 9.57 -17.92
C PRO A 113 5.40 9.20 -17.69
N ALA A 114 5.01 8.94 -16.44
CA ALA A 114 3.64 8.60 -16.07
C ALA A 114 2.68 9.79 -16.21
N LEU A 115 3.16 11.01 -16.06
CA LEU A 115 2.36 12.24 -16.14
C LEU A 115 2.29 12.85 -17.53
N LYS A 116 3.26 12.57 -18.40
CA LYS A 116 3.41 13.19 -19.72
C LYS A 116 2.13 13.15 -20.57
N ASP A 117 1.42 12.02 -20.55
CA ASP A 117 0.20 11.79 -21.35
C ASP A 117 -1.08 11.82 -20.50
N GLN A 118 -1.01 12.35 -19.27
CA GLN A 118 -2.13 12.36 -18.33
C GLN A 118 -2.56 13.79 -18.00
N ASP A 119 -3.80 14.12 -18.30
CA ASP A 119 -4.46 15.28 -17.69
C ASP A 119 -4.82 14.98 -16.22
N ARG A 120 -4.54 15.90 -15.31
CA ARG A 120 -4.73 15.70 -13.86
C ARG A 120 -6.19 15.41 -13.52
N ASP A 121 -7.10 16.14 -14.13
CA ASP A 121 -8.52 16.02 -13.83
C ASP A 121 -9.08 14.71 -14.41
N THR A 122 -8.56 14.30 -15.58
CA THR A 122 -8.81 12.98 -16.18
C THR A 122 -8.31 11.84 -15.29
N LEU A 123 -7.10 11.95 -14.71
CA LEU A 123 -6.56 10.97 -13.77
C LEU A 123 -7.45 10.80 -12.53
N ALA A 124 -7.85 11.92 -11.93
CA ALA A 124 -8.72 11.92 -10.75
C ALA A 124 -10.08 11.31 -11.07
N ALA A 125 -10.71 11.73 -12.18
CA ALA A 125 -12.01 11.21 -12.61
C ALA A 125 -11.96 9.69 -12.87
N ARG A 126 -10.91 9.20 -13.55
CA ARG A 126 -10.71 7.77 -13.79
C ARG A 126 -10.56 6.99 -12.49
N ARG A 127 -9.74 7.49 -11.55
CA ARG A 127 -9.55 6.87 -10.23
C ARG A 127 -10.88 6.81 -9.47
N ASP A 128 -11.61 7.91 -9.41
CA ASP A 128 -12.84 8.00 -8.62
C ASP A 128 -13.93 7.10 -9.17
N ALA A 129 -14.09 7.03 -10.50
CA ALA A 129 -14.99 6.07 -11.15
C ALA A 129 -14.62 4.61 -10.82
N ALA A 130 -13.32 4.27 -10.88
CA ALA A 130 -12.83 2.93 -10.53
C ALA A 130 -13.06 2.60 -9.04
N LEU A 131 -12.89 3.57 -8.14
CA LEU A 131 -13.16 3.40 -6.72
C LEU A 131 -14.64 3.14 -6.43
N VAL A 132 -15.56 3.81 -7.14
CA VAL A 132 -17.01 3.53 -7.02
C VAL A 132 -17.34 2.11 -7.48
N ALA A 133 -16.76 1.67 -8.60
CA ALA A 133 -16.92 0.30 -9.07
C ALA A 133 -16.36 -0.71 -8.05
N LEU A 134 -15.17 -0.46 -7.50
CA LEU A 134 -14.56 -1.29 -6.47
C LEU A 134 -15.41 -1.37 -5.19
N LEU A 135 -16.01 -0.27 -4.75
CA LEU A 135 -16.92 -0.27 -3.61
C LEU A 135 -18.14 -1.17 -3.85
N SER A 136 -18.65 -1.19 -5.08
CA SER A 136 -19.74 -2.09 -5.46
C SER A 136 -19.29 -3.55 -5.41
N VAL A 137 -18.12 -3.88 -5.99
CA VAL A 137 -17.52 -5.21 -5.90
C VAL A 137 -17.35 -5.65 -4.45
N LYS A 138 -16.82 -4.78 -3.58
CA LYS A 138 -16.65 -5.11 -2.16
C LYS A 138 -17.99 -5.46 -1.50
N ARG A 139 -19.00 -4.61 -1.68
CA ARG A 139 -20.35 -4.85 -1.15
C ARG A 139 -20.93 -6.18 -1.65
N ASP A 140 -20.84 -6.44 -2.95
CA ASP A 140 -21.47 -7.60 -3.60
C ASP A 140 -20.79 -8.92 -3.21
N HIS A 141 -19.52 -8.87 -2.80
CA HIS A 141 -18.75 -10.02 -2.30
C HIS A 141 -18.56 -10.06 -0.78
N GLY A 142 -19.17 -9.14 -0.02
CA GLY A 142 -19.12 -9.13 1.45
C GLY A 142 -17.79 -8.66 2.07
N PHE A 143 -17.06 -7.78 1.38
CA PHE A 143 -15.84 -7.10 1.87
C PHE A 143 -16.07 -5.70 2.41
#